data_AF-A0A976JJ14-F1
#
_entry.id   AF-A0A976JJ14-F1
#
_cell.length_a   1.000
_cell.length_b   1.000
_cell.length_c   1.000
_cell.angle_alpha   90.00
_cell.angle_beta   90.00
_cell.angle_gamma   90.00
#
_symmetry.space_group_name_H-M   'P 1'
#
loop_
_entity.id
_entity.type
_entity.pdbx_description
1 polymer ?
#
loop_
_entity_poly.entity_id
_entity_poly.type
_entity_poly.pdbx_seq_one_letter_code
_entity_poly.pdbx_strand_id
1 'polypeptide(L)'
;MQNRLQIISVILVFFAGPVLTEESPIYFQIKHQNCILITEPAKTNDKKFNKHFDDALKQRHYKAMNTSKVTPGSLYLQWDRQRHGHGLYKDCSVNLVLKQAKENYKSKTDKTLHEKNVRRKYPRITREGDERCRRALKEAFVHIPTCSIPGKN
;
A
#
# COMPACT_ATOMS: atom_id res chain seq x y z
N MET A 1 2.38 43.18 -64.57
CA MET A 1 2.40 41.87 -63.88
C MET A 1 2.59 42.14 -62.39
N GLN A 2 1.57 41.87 -61.58
CA GLN A 2 1.45 42.36 -60.20
C GLN A 2 1.39 41.14 -59.26
N ASN A 3 2.54 40.79 -58.66
CA ASN A 3 2.65 39.66 -57.75
C ASN A 3 2.14 40.08 -56.37
N ARG A 4 1.00 39.51 -55.95
CA ARG A 4 0.48 39.66 -54.59
C ARG A 4 1.13 38.62 -53.69
N LEU A 5 2.06 39.04 -52.83
CA LEU A 5 2.47 38.25 -51.67
C LEU A 5 1.35 38.28 -50.62
N GLN A 6 0.69 37.15 -50.39
CA GLN A 6 -0.18 36.98 -49.24
C GLN A 6 0.67 36.55 -48.04
N ILE A 7 0.79 37.44 -47.05
CA ILE A 7 1.42 37.14 -45.77
C ILE A 7 0.37 36.45 -44.90
N ILE A 8 0.52 35.14 -44.72
CA ILE A 8 -0.32 34.34 -43.83
C ILE A 8 0.16 34.60 -42.40
N SER A 9 -0.61 35.40 -41.66
CA SER A 9 -0.38 35.66 -40.24
C SER A 9 -0.82 34.44 -39.42
N VAL A 10 0.13 33.61 -39.00
CA VAL A 10 -0.12 32.46 -38.11
C VAL A 10 -0.22 33.00 -36.68
N ILE A 11 -1.46 33.17 -36.19
CA ILE A 11 -1.73 33.49 -34.79
C ILE A 11 -1.55 32.21 -33.98
N LEU A 12 -0.44 32.12 -33.25
CA LEU A 12 -0.13 31.04 -32.32
C LEU A 12 -0.93 31.27 -31.03
N VAL A 13 -2.14 30.73 -30.98
CA VAL A 13 -2.98 30.74 -29.77
C VAL A 13 -2.33 29.83 -28.73
N PHE A 14 -1.57 30.42 -27.81
CA PHE A 14 -1.18 29.77 -26.56
C PHE A 14 -2.46 29.52 -25.77
N PHE A 15 -2.94 28.28 -25.79
CA PHE A 15 -3.95 27.81 -24.85
C PHE A 15 -3.35 27.86 -23.43
N ALA A 16 -3.52 28.97 -22.75
CA ALA A 16 -3.48 29.04 -21.29
C ALA A 16 -4.75 28.34 -20.77
N GLY A 17 -4.75 27.01 -20.88
CA GLY A 17 -5.76 26.19 -20.23
C GLY A 17 -5.61 26.32 -18.71
N PRO A 18 -6.71 26.31 -17.95
CA PRO A 18 -6.61 26.26 -16.49
C PRO A 18 -5.79 25.02 -16.11
N VAL A 19 -4.74 25.24 -15.32
CA VAL A 19 -4.04 24.16 -14.64
C VAL A 19 -5.09 23.46 -13.80
N LEU A 20 -5.48 22.25 -14.21
CA LEU A 20 -6.23 21.36 -13.36
C LEU A 20 -5.35 21.09 -12.15
N THR A 21 -5.66 21.73 -11.03
CA THR A 21 -5.09 21.41 -9.74
C THR A 21 -5.35 19.93 -9.51
N GLU A 22 -4.29 19.13 -9.59
CA GLU A 22 -4.30 17.71 -9.28
C GLU A 22 -4.77 17.60 -7.83
N GLU A 23 -6.06 17.28 -7.61
CA GLU A 23 -6.55 16.91 -6.29
C GLU A 23 -5.67 15.74 -5.83
N SER A 24 -4.83 16.01 -4.84
CA SER A 24 -3.94 15.02 -4.22
C SER A 24 -4.72 13.73 -3.97
N PRO A 25 -4.17 12.54 -4.26
CA PRO A 25 -4.90 11.31 -4.07
C PRO A 25 -5.40 11.27 -2.64
N ILE A 26 -6.71 11.07 -2.47
CA ILE A 26 -7.35 10.91 -1.15
C ILE A 26 -6.64 9.73 -0.47
N TYR A 27 -5.61 10.02 0.32
CA TYR A 27 -4.94 9.02 1.13
C TYR A 27 -5.97 8.61 2.16
N PHE A 28 -6.46 7.37 2.07
CA PHE A 28 -7.35 6.81 3.09
C PHE A 28 -6.64 6.95 4.45
N GLN A 29 -7.22 7.71 5.38
CA GLN A 29 -6.67 7.89 6.72
C GLN A 29 -7.57 7.24 7.76
N ILE A 30 -6.97 6.66 8.80
CA ILE A 30 -7.69 6.19 9.99
C ILE A 30 -7.24 7.02 11.19
N LYS A 31 -8.21 7.53 11.96
CA LYS A 31 -7.98 8.15 13.26
C LYS A 31 -7.93 7.07 14.34
N HIS A 32 -6.81 6.93 15.03
CA HIS A 32 -6.64 5.97 16.12
C HIS A 32 -5.83 6.57 17.27
N GLN A 33 -6.15 6.20 18.51
CA GLN A 33 -5.62 6.88 19.70
C GLN A 33 -4.08 6.82 19.83
N ASN A 34 -3.45 5.74 19.38
CA ASN A 34 -2.01 5.51 19.59
C ASN A 34 -1.24 5.04 18.34
N CYS A 35 -1.93 4.80 17.22
CA CYS A 35 -1.35 4.22 15.99
C CYS A 35 -0.45 2.98 16.20
N ILE A 36 -0.64 2.26 17.30
CA ILE A 36 0.02 0.98 17.55
C ILE A 36 -0.73 -0.08 16.76
N LEU A 37 0.00 -0.81 15.93
CA LEU A 37 -0.53 -1.89 15.12
C LEU A 37 0.03 -3.22 15.61
N ILE A 38 -0.86 -4.08 16.11
CA ILE A 38 -0.48 -5.39 16.58
C ILE A 38 -0.25 -6.30 15.38
N THR A 39 0.98 -6.81 15.25
CA THR A 39 1.41 -7.66 14.14
C THR A 39 1.75 -9.05 14.65
N GLU A 40 1.52 -10.04 13.80
CA GLU A 40 2.06 -11.38 14.06
C GLU A 40 3.57 -11.40 13.82
N PRO A 41 4.31 -12.26 14.55
CA PRO A 41 5.74 -12.45 14.29
C PRO A 41 5.97 -12.80 12.82
N ALA A 42 7.18 -12.48 12.33
CA ALA A 42 7.53 -12.69 10.95
C ALA A 42 7.24 -14.13 10.51
N LYS A 43 6.32 -14.32 9.55
CA LYS A 43 5.98 -15.63 8.98
C LYS A 43 7.05 -16.16 8.01
N THR A 44 8.17 -15.46 7.90
CA THR A 44 9.26 -15.82 6.98
C THR A 44 10.63 -15.44 7.51
N ASN A 45 11.63 -16.26 7.18
CA ASN A 45 13.05 -16.01 7.44
C ASN A 45 13.69 -15.01 6.45
N ASP A 46 12.93 -14.53 5.46
CA ASP A 46 13.39 -13.55 4.48
C ASP A 46 13.55 -12.17 5.11
N LYS A 47 14.77 -11.86 5.57
CA LYS A 47 15.13 -10.59 6.22
C LYS A 47 14.82 -9.37 5.35
N LYS A 48 14.96 -9.47 4.02
CA LYS A 48 14.68 -8.35 3.10
C LYS A 48 13.18 -8.09 3.05
N PHE A 49 12.37 -9.14 2.93
CA PHE A 49 10.92 -9.00 2.94
C PHE A 49 10.41 -8.40 4.27
N ASN A 50 10.90 -8.90 5.41
CA ASN A 50 10.52 -8.39 6.72
C ASN A 50 10.88 -6.91 6.88
N LYS A 51 12.08 -6.51 6.45
CA LYS A 51 12.49 -5.10 6.43
C LYS A 51 11.54 -4.25 5.59
N HIS A 52 11.19 -4.70 4.38
CA HIS A 52 10.24 -3.98 3.53
C HIS A 52 8.83 -3.89 4.13
N PHE A 53 8.40 -4.91 4.88
CA PHE A 53 7.14 -4.90 5.61
C PHE A 53 7.15 -3.85 6.72
N ASP A 54 8.19 -3.83 7.55
CA ASP A 54 8.36 -2.85 8.62
C ASP A 54 8.47 -1.41 8.08
N ASP A 55 9.22 -1.22 6.99
CA ASP A 55 9.35 0.08 6.34
C ASP A 55 8.01 0.56 5.77
N ALA A 56 7.20 -0.35 5.20
CA ALA A 56 5.87 -0.01 4.71
C ALA A 56 4.91 0.39 5.83
N LEU A 57 4.99 -0.25 7.01
CA LEU A 57 4.22 0.16 8.19
C LEU A 57 4.59 1.56 8.69
N LYS A 58 5.90 1.86 8.73
CA LYS A 58 6.40 3.19 9.12
C LYS A 58 5.95 4.26 8.14
N GLN A 59 5.99 3.99 6.83
CA GLN A 59 5.48 4.89 5.79
C GLN A 59 3.97 5.16 5.94
N ARG A 60 3.24 4.26 6.62
CA ARG A 60 1.82 4.43 6.97
C ARG A 60 1.58 4.97 8.38
N HIS A 61 2.63 5.44 9.06
CA HIS A 61 2.59 5.99 10.42
C HIS A 61 2.11 5.00 11.49
N TYR A 62 2.33 3.70 11.29
CA TYR A 62 2.08 2.70 12.31
C TYR A 62 3.34 2.33 13.08
N LYS A 63 3.19 2.12 14.39
CA LYS A 63 4.19 1.48 15.24
C LYS A 63 3.83 0.00 15.41
N ALA A 64 4.63 -0.89 14.81
CA ALA A 64 4.43 -2.32 14.94
C ALA A 64 4.68 -2.78 16.38
N MET A 65 3.79 -3.62 16.91
CA MET A 65 3.94 -4.31 18.19
C MET A 65 3.71 -5.80 17.97
N ASN A 66 4.78 -6.58 18.12
CA ASN A 66 4.74 -8.04 17.94
C ASN A 66 4.21 -8.71 19.22
N THR A 67 2.90 -8.87 19.31
CA THR A 67 2.23 -9.54 20.43
C THR A 67 1.01 -10.30 19.94
N SER A 68 0.67 -11.39 20.64
CA SER A 68 -0.59 -12.11 20.42
C SER A 68 -1.77 -11.48 21.17
N LYS A 69 -1.48 -10.72 22.23
CA LYS A 69 -2.49 -10.07 23.06
C LYS A 69 -3.04 -8.84 22.36
N VAL A 70 -4.37 -8.75 22.28
CA VAL A 70 -5.08 -7.56 21.79
C VAL A 70 -6.00 -7.06 22.89
N THR A 71 -6.33 -5.77 22.85
CA THR A 71 -7.37 -5.17 23.70
C THR A 71 -8.50 -4.63 22.82
N PRO A 72 -9.74 -4.55 23.32
CA PRO A 72 -10.85 -3.92 22.63
C PRO A 72 -10.46 -2.56 22.06
N GLY A 73 -10.82 -2.33 20.80
CA GLY A 73 -10.49 -1.11 20.06
C GLY A 73 -9.12 -1.10 19.40
N SER A 74 -8.18 -1.98 19.80
CA SER A 74 -6.84 -2.03 19.20
C SER A 74 -6.88 -2.45 17.74
N LEU A 75 -5.96 -1.88 16.96
CA LEU A 75 -5.72 -2.29 15.58
C LEU A 75 -4.75 -3.47 15.52
N TYR A 76 -5.06 -4.43 14.65
CA TYR A 76 -4.12 -5.50 14.33
C TYR A 76 -4.14 -5.81 12.83
N LEU A 77 -2.99 -6.25 12.32
CA LEU A 77 -2.80 -6.58 10.93
C LEU A 77 -2.52 -8.08 10.79
N GLN A 78 -3.44 -8.76 10.12
CA GLN A 78 -3.21 -10.11 9.65
C GLN A 78 -2.59 -10.03 8.27
N TRP A 79 -1.53 -10.80 8.05
CA TRP A 79 -0.91 -10.87 6.74
C TRP A 79 -0.51 -12.30 6.40
N ASP A 80 -0.51 -12.59 5.11
CA ASP A 80 -0.04 -13.86 4.58
C ASP A 80 0.74 -13.63 3.29
N ARG A 81 1.75 -14.48 3.06
CA ARG A 81 2.60 -14.46 1.87
C ARG A 81 2.69 -15.86 1.31
N GLN A 82 2.16 -16.05 0.11
CA GLN A 82 2.17 -17.34 -0.57
C GLN A 82 2.96 -17.24 -1.86
N ARG A 83 3.76 -18.27 -2.14
CA ARG A 83 4.44 -18.45 -3.43
C ARG A 83 3.73 -19.55 -4.19
N HIS A 84 3.23 -19.24 -5.39
CA HIS A 84 2.47 -20.18 -6.23
C HIS A 84 3.29 -20.61 -7.45
N GLY A 85 3.12 -21.85 -7.90
CA GLY A 85 3.74 -22.39 -9.11
C GLY A 85 4.91 -23.34 -8.85
N HIS A 86 5.18 -24.17 -9.86
CA HIS A 86 6.26 -25.16 -9.88
C HIS A 86 7.42 -24.67 -10.75
N GLY A 87 8.66 -25.00 -10.36
CA GLY A 87 9.87 -24.61 -11.10
C GLY A 87 10.51 -23.30 -10.63
N LEU A 88 11.30 -22.69 -11.53
CA LEU A 88 12.19 -21.55 -11.22
C LEU A 88 11.43 -20.23 -11.04
N TYR A 89 10.24 -20.10 -11.62
CA TYR A 89 9.44 -18.89 -11.55
C TYR A 89 8.19 -19.14 -10.70
N LYS A 90 8.23 -18.68 -9.45
CA LYS A 90 7.09 -18.73 -8.53
C LYS A 90 6.39 -17.38 -8.45
N ASP A 91 5.11 -17.34 -8.78
CA ASP A 91 4.23 -16.22 -8.49
C ASP A 91 4.27 -15.90 -6.99
N CYS A 92 3.99 -14.66 -6.61
CA CYS A 92 3.82 -14.30 -5.20
C CYS A 92 2.50 -13.60 -4.97
N SER A 93 1.76 -14.01 -3.95
CA SER A 93 0.60 -13.29 -3.43
C SER A 93 0.84 -12.83 -2.01
N VAL A 94 0.43 -11.60 -1.74
CA VAL A 94 0.43 -11.00 -0.41
C VAL A 94 -1.02 -10.63 -0.07
N ASN A 95 -1.50 -11.11 1.06
CA ASN A 95 -2.78 -10.72 1.61
C ASN A 95 -2.55 -9.88 2.87
N LEU A 96 -3.20 -8.72 2.97
CA LEU A 96 -3.18 -7.84 4.14
C LEU A 96 -4.62 -7.61 4.59
N VAL A 97 -4.91 -7.85 5.88
CA VAL A 97 -6.22 -7.62 6.48
C VAL A 97 -6.05 -6.82 7.76
N LEU A 98 -6.44 -5.54 7.71
CA LEU A 98 -6.45 -4.63 8.85
C LEU A 98 -7.77 -4.76 9.58
N LYS A 99 -7.72 -5.07 10.87
CA LYS A 99 -8.89 -5.27 11.72
C LYS A 99 -8.82 -4.44 12.99
N GLN A 100 -9.99 -4.23 13.58
CA GLN A 100 -10.16 -3.67 14.91
C GLN A 100 -10.74 -4.72 15.85
N ALA A 101 -10.03 -4.99 16.94
CA ALA A 101 -10.44 -5.95 17.95
C ALA A 101 -11.72 -5.47 18.66
N LYS A 102 -12.71 -6.34 18.77
CA LYS A 102 -13.90 -6.11 19.62
C LYS A 102 -13.65 -6.55 21.06
N GLU A 103 -12.85 -7.60 21.23
CA GLU A 103 -12.60 -8.27 22.50
C GLU A 103 -11.10 -8.35 22.80
N ASN A 104 -10.73 -9.00 23.92
CA ASN A 104 -9.34 -9.19 24.34
C ASN A 104 -8.58 -10.29 23.55
N TYR A 105 -9.14 -10.75 22.44
CA TYR A 105 -8.54 -11.75 21.55
C TYR A 105 -8.89 -11.44 20.09
N LYS A 106 -8.07 -11.93 19.15
CA LYS A 106 -8.33 -11.79 17.72
C LYS A 106 -9.48 -12.70 17.32
N SER A 107 -10.55 -12.13 16.80
CA SER A 107 -11.74 -12.88 16.37
C SER A 107 -11.95 -12.77 14.85
N LYS A 108 -12.62 -13.78 14.28
CA LYS A 108 -13.11 -13.71 12.89
C LYS A 108 -14.25 -12.69 12.75
N THR A 109 -14.96 -12.39 13.84
CA THR A 109 -16.08 -11.44 13.87
C THR A 109 -15.65 -9.99 14.12
N ASP A 110 -14.35 -9.76 14.33
CA ASP A 110 -13.77 -8.42 14.44
C ASP A 110 -14.02 -7.61 13.18
N LYS A 111 -14.11 -6.28 13.34
CA LYS A 111 -14.40 -5.39 12.23
C LYS A 111 -13.19 -5.33 11.29
N THR A 112 -13.37 -5.80 10.05
CA THR A 112 -12.41 -5.54 8.97
C THR A 112 -12.50 -4.08 8.55
N LEU A 113 -11.41 -3.35 8.75
CA LEU A 113 -11.28 -1.96 8.31
C LEU A 113 -10.76 -1.88 6.88
N HIS A 114 -9.88 -2.83 6.51
CA HIS A 114 -9.35 -2.92 5.16
C HIS A 114 -8.90 -4.35 4.85
N GLU A 115 -9.07 -4.77 3.60
CA GLU A 115 -8.56 -6.04 3.10
C GLU A 115 -8.03 -5.86 1.69
N LYS A 116 -6.81 -6.35 1.45
CA LYS A 116 -6.21 -6.33 0.12
C LYS A 116 -5.38 -7.59 -0.13
N ASN A 117 -5.77 -8.29 -1.19
CA ASN A 117 -4.96 -9.34 -1.80
C ASN A 117 -4.32 -8.81 -3.10
N VAL A 118 -3.01 -8.98 -3.23
CA VAL A 118 -2.27 -8.66 -4.46
C VAL A 118 -1.46 -9.88 -4.89
N ARG A 119 -1.60 -10.28 -6.15
CA ARG A 119 -0.82 -11.36 -6.77
C ARG A 119 0.03 -10.82 -7.92
N ARG A 120 1.32 -11.16 -7.92
CA ARG A 120 2.28 -10.82 -8.97
C ARG A 120 2.86 -12.09 -9.59
N LYS A 121 2.61 -12.27 -10.88
CA LYS A 121 3.00 -13.46 -11.66
C LYS A 121 4.28 -13.25 -12.49
N TYR A 122 4.28 -12.20 -13.31
CA TYR A 122 5.34 -11.98 -14.29
C TYR A 122 6.62 -11.41 -13.67
N PRO A 123 7.79 -12.03 -13.89
CA PRO A 123 9.07 -11.44 -13.54
C PRO A 123 9.35 -10.26 -14.47
N ARG A 124 9.91 -9.17 -13.96
CA ARG A 124 10.56 -8.20 -14.85
C ARG A 124 12.02 -8.56 -15.11
N ILE A 125 12.79 -9.02 -14.12
CA ILE A 125 14.26 -9.19 -14.29
C ILE A 125 14.89 -10.33 -13.44
N THR A 126 14.29 -10.82 -12.34
CA THR A 126 14.97 -11.76 -11.41
C THR A 126 14.36 -13.17 -11.34
N ARG A 127 15.21 -14.20 -11.42
CA ARG A 127 14.83 -15.63 -11.39
C ARG A 127 14.27 -16.07 -10.03
N GLU A 128 14.83 -15.59 -8.91
CA GLU A 128 14.48 -16.02 -7.54
C GLU A 128 13.06 -15.67 -7.08
N GLY A 129 12.42 -14.68 -7.71
CA GLY A 129 11.02 -14.31 -7.42
C GLY A 129 10.76 -13.46 -6.20
N ASP A 130 11.76 -13.13 -5.39
CA ASP A 130 11.61 -12.28 -4.21
C ASP A 130 11.21 -10.84 -4.56
N GLU A 131 11.60 -10.36 -5.75
CA GLU A 131 11.13 -9.07 -6.30
C GLU A 131 9.60 -9.06 -6.47
N ARG A 132 8.98 -10.18 -6.85
CA ARG A 132 7.52 -10.29 -7.00
C ARG A 132 6.82 -10.12 -5.66
N CYS A 133 7.35 -10.75 -4.60
CA CYS A 133 6.79 -10.60 -3.26
C CYS A 133 6.95 -9.18 -2.73
N ARG A 134 8.11 -8.55 -2.92
CA ARG A 134 8.33 -7.17 -2.49
C ARG A 134 7.42 -6.17 -3.20
N ARG A 135 7.14 -6.38 -4.49
CA ARG A 135 6.19 -5.55 -5.24
C ARG A 135 4.74 -5.79 -4.85
N ALA A 136 4.34 -7.06 -4.74
CA ALA A 136 3.01 -7.41 -4.24
C ALA A 136 2.76 -6.81 -2.86
N LEU A 137 3.77 -6.82 -1.98
CA LEU A 137 3.74 -6.18 -0.68
C LEU A 137 3.56 -4.66 -0.79
N LYS A 138 4.41 -3.98 -1.58
CA LYS A 138 4.32 -2.53 -1.78
C LYS A 138 2.93 -2.11 -2.26
N GLU A 139 2.39 -2.84 -3.22
CA GLU A 139 1.06 -2.58 -3.80
C GLU A 139 -0.07 -2.88 -2.81
N ALA A 140 0.04 -3.95 -2.02
CA ALA A 140 -0.94 -4.21 -0.97
C ALA A 140 -0.97 -3.06 0.05
N PHE A 141 0.20 -2.54 0.42
CA PHE A 141 0.32 -1.38 1.33
C PHE A 141 -0.11 -0.05 0.71
N VAL A 142 -0.22 0.08 -0.62
CA VAL A 142 -0.81 1.29 -1.25
C VAL A 142 -2.24 1.52 -0.73
N HIS A 143 -2.96 0.44 -0.45
CA HIS A 143 -4.36 0.50 -0.03
C HIS A 143 -4.56 0.50 1.49
N ILE A 144 -3.52 0.16 2.26
CA ILE A 144 -3.58 0.28 3.72
C ILE A 144 -3.60 1.76 4.10
N PRO A 145 -4.62 2.21 4.85
CA PRO A 145 -4.76 3.60 5.22
C PRO A 145 -3.60 4.06 6.11
N THR A 146 -3.28 5.34 6.07
CA THR A 146 -2.30 5.93 7.01
C THR A 146 -2.97 6.15 8.37
N CYS A 147 -2.22 5.99 9.46
CA CYS A 147 -2.72 6.30 10.78
C CYS A 147 -2.48 7.77 11.17
N SER A 148 -3.44 8.34 11.87
CA SER A 148 -3.36 9.66 12.50
C SER A 148 -3.87 9.60 13.94
N ILE A 149 -3.22 10.33 14.85
CA ILE A 149 -3.68 10.47 16.22
C ILE A 149 -4.65 11.67 16.26
N PRO A 150 -5.90 11.50 16.72
CA PRO A 150 -6.85 12.61 16.79
C PRO A 150 -6.27 13.73 17.68
N GLY A 151 -6.24 14.96 17.17
CA GLY A 151 -5.77 16.14 17.90
C GLY A 151 -4.25 16.38 17.88
N LYS A 152 -3.48 15.58 17.14
CA LYS A 152 -2.09 15.90 16.79
C LYS A 152 -1.99 16.13 15.29
N ASN A 153 -1.72 17.38 14.89
CA ASN A 153 -1.36 17.74 13.52
C ASN A 153 0.16 17.64 13.36
#